data_AF-A0A1A9A5S0-F1
#
_entry.id   AF-A0A1A9A5S0-F1
#
_cell.length_a   1.000
_cell.length_b   1.000
_cell.length_c   1.000
_cell.angle_alpha   90.00
_cell.angle_beta   90.00
_cell.angle_gamma   90.00
#
_symmetry.space_group_name_H-M   'P 1'
#
loop_
_entity.id
_entity.type
_entity.pdbx_description
1 polymer ?
#
loop_
_entity_poly.entity_id
_entity_poly.type
_entity_poly.pdbx_seq_one_letter_code
_entity_poly.pdbx_strand_id
1 'polypeptide(L)'
;MQEIVDAALRRQRATVLIALGVGLGTGLLLFWAKGVGGFVALLAPLPALAFVVLTLWHLFRAPGTAELRVDPGSRSFFSAPRRLPTLLAVLSGWLAFQAVDGVRQADEDRVLVLLAALAALVCVMSVLVSWSRVPFVAVTPEGLSIGAPRPQAVVPWVTLDQQAPARPPNGIDTVLRLTVTRPELTRRAGWWARKPFFVPVRELEVAPALLVDAIRYYVAHPEHRAAIGTPEEYARLRQALTAGR
;
A
#
# COMPACT_ATOMS: atom_id res chain seq x y z
N MET A 1 1.68 -3.46 -18.82
CA MET A 1 1.88 -3.28 -17.36
C MET A 1 2.91 -2.22 -16.97
N GLN A 2 4.12 -2.17 -17.55
CA GLN A 2 5.21 -1.29 -17.11
C GLN A 2 4.83 0.20 -17.05
N GLU A 3 4.17 0.72 -18.08
CA GLU A 3 3.74 2.12 -18.12
C GLU A 3 2.82 2.50 -16.94
N ILE A 4 1.93 1.59 -16.53
CA ILE A 4 1.02 1.80 -15.39
C ILE A 4 1.81 1.84 -14.08
N VAL A 5 2.80 0.95 -13.93
CA VAL A 5 3.70 0.92 -12.78
C VAL A 5 4.53 2.20 -12.70
N ASP A 6 5.10 2.64 -13.82
CA ASP A 6 5.91 3.87 -13.88
C ASP A 6 5.06 5.10 -13.59
N ALA A 7 3.86 5.18 -14.15
CA ALA A 7 2.92 6.26 -13.86
C ALA A 7 2.49 6.26 -12.38
N ALA A 8 2.29 5.08 -11.78
CA ALA A 8 1.99 4.96 -10.36
C ALA A 8 3.15 5.40 -9.47
N LEU A 9 4.38 4.99 -9.80
CA LEU A 9 5.59 5.42 -9.10
C LEU A 9 5.78 6.94 -9.18
N ARG A 10 5.58 7.54 -10.36
CA ARG A 10 5.64 9.00 -10.52
C ARG A 10 4.64 9.71 -9.61
N ARG A 11 3.38 9.24 -9.57
CA ARG A 11 2.35 9.80 -8.69
C ARG A 11 2.68 9.63 -7.22
N GLN A 12 3.17 8.46 -6.80
CA GLN A 12 3.55 8.20 -5.42
C GLN A 12 4.71 9.10 -5.00
N ARG A 13 5.75 9.25 -5.83
CA ARG A 13 6.87 10.17 -5.57
C ARG A 13 6.41 11.62 -5.45
N ALA A 14 5.57 12.09 -6.37
CA ALA A 14 5.01 13.43 -6.30
C ALA A 14 4.21 13.65 -5.01
N THR A 15 3.39 12.66 -4.62
CA THR A 15 2.60 12.72 -3.38
C THR A 15 3.49 12.77 -2.13
N VAL A 16 4.55 11.95 -2.09
CA VAL A 16 5.53 11.96 -0.98
C VAL A 16 6.25 13.31 -0.90
N LEU A 17 6.69 13.85 -2.05
CA LEU A 17 7.34 15.17 -2.09
C LEU A 17 6.41 16.29 -1.63
N ILE A 18 5.14 16.28 -2.04
CA ILE A 18 4.14 17.23 -1.58
C ILE A 18 3.94 17.08 -0.06
N ALA A 19 3.77 15.86 0.45
CA ALA A 19 3.59 15.63 1.89
C ALA A 19 4.80 16.11 2.70
N LEU A 20 6.03 15.85 2.23
CA LEU A 20 7.26 16.37 2.84
C LEU A 20 7.30 17.90 2.80
N GLY A 21 6.99 18.51 1.65
CA GLY A 21 6.96 19.96 1.50
C GLY A 21 5.95 20.63 2.43
N VAL A 22 4.76 20.05 2.57
CA VAL A 22 3.73 20.49 3.52
C VAL A 22 4.22 20.33 4.96
N GLY A 23 4.77 19.17 5.33
CA GLY A 23 5.28 18.92 6.69
C GLY A 23 6.40 19.87 7.09
N LEU A 24 7.43 19.99 6.24
CA LEU A 24 8.57 20.89 6.46
C LEU A 24 8.13 22.36 6.45
N GLY A 25 7.35 22.77 5.46
CA GLY A 25 6.86 24.15 5.33
C GLY A 25 6.03 24.56 6.53
N THR A 26 5.20 23.67 7.05
CA THR A 26 4.39 23.93 8.24
C THR A 26 5.25 24.04 9.51
N GLY A 27 6.21 23.13 9.69
CA GLY A 27 7.15 23.20 10.81
C GLY A 27 7.98 24.49 10.81
N LEU A 28 8.47 24.90 9.63
CA LEU A 28 9.19 26.15 9.44
C LEU A 28 8.29 27.37 9.66
N LEU A 29 7.06 27.37 9.16
CA LEU A 29 6.14 28.48 9.38
C LEU A 29 5.84 28.69 10.88
N LEU A 30 5.67 27.60 11.64
CA LEU A 30 5.55 27.68 13.10
C LEU A 30 6.85 28.12 13.79
N PHE A 31 8.01 27.81 13.20
CA PHE A 31 9.30 28.33 13.66
C PHE A 31 9.37 29.86 13.57
N TRP A 32 8.95 30.44 12.44
CA TRP A 32 8.89 31.89 12.25
C TRP A 32 7.81 32.58 13.10
N ALA A 33 6.69 31.90 13.32
CA ALA A 33 5.56 32.42 14.09
C ALA A 33 5.83 32.59 15.60
N LYS A 34 6.95 32.09 16.15
CA LYS A 34 7.30 32.16 17.59
C LYS A 34 7.29 33.60 18.14
N GLY A 35 7.53 34.61 17.29
CA GLY A 35 7.50 36.03 17.68
C GLY A 35 6.13 36.72 17.53
N VAL A 36 5.16 36.07 16.86
CA VAL A 36 3.84 36.63 16.56
C VAL A 36 2.84 36.00 17.52
N GLY A 37 2.77 36.50 18.75
CA GLY A 37 1.77 36.05 19.73
C GLY A 37 0.33 36.20 19.21
N GLY A 38 -0.62 35.55 19.88
CA GLY A 38 -2.05 35.67 19.59
C GLY A 38 -2.60 34.58 18.67
N PHE A 39 -3.50 34.95 17.75
CA PHE A 39 -4.32 34.03 16.94
C PHE A 39 -3.52 32.96 16.17
N VAL A 40 -2.26 33.22 15.83
CA VAL A 40 -1.39 32.27 15.12
C VAL A 40 -1.10 31.02 15.96
N ALA A 41 -1.05 31.14 17.29
CA ALA A 41 -0.86 29.99 18.19
C ALA A 41 -2.03 28.99 18.11
N LEU A 42 -3.25 29.44 17.76
CA LEU A 42 -4.41 28.58 17.57
C LEU A 42 -4.30 27.70 16.32
N LEU A 43 -3.38 28.00 15.40
CA LEU A 43 -3.13 27.21 14.20
C LEU A 43 -2.14 26.05 14.43
N ALA A 44 -1.37 26.09 15.53
CA ALA A 44 -0.39 25.06 15.87
C ALA A 44 -0.94 23.62 15.92
N PRO A 45 -2.17 23.33 16.41
CA PRO A 45 -2.70 21.96 16.41
C PRO A 45 -3.26 21.50 15.05
N LEU A 46 -3.45 22.40 14.07
CA LEU A 46 -4.05 22.04 12.78
C LEU A 46 -3.31 20.93 12.01
N PRO A 47 -1.96 20.87 11.98
CA PRO A 47 -1.25 19.80 11.28
C PRO A 47 -1.48 18.44 11.94
N ALA A 48 -1.49 18.40 13.27
CA ALA A 48 -1.81 17.20 14.04
C ALA A 48 -3.25 16.75 13.78
N LEU A 49 -4.20 17.69 13.80
CA LEU A 49 -5.60 17.41 13.50
C LEU A 49 -5.77 16.91 12.07
N ALA A 50 -5.14 17.56 11.09
CA ALA A 50 -5.15 17.14 9.70
C ALA A 50 -4.58 15.73 9.53
N PHE A 51 -3.46 15.41 10.20
CA PHE A 51 -2.88 14.07 10.18
C PHE A 51 -3.84 13.02 10.76
N VAL A 52 -4.47 13.31 11.90
CA VAL A 52 -5.46 12.42 12.53
C VAL A 52 -6.65 12.21 11.58
N VAL A 53 -7.22 13.28 11.04
CA VAL A 53 -8.36 13.21 10.10
C VAL A 53 -7.99 12.42 8.85
N LEU A 54 -6.82 12.67 8.25
CA LEU A 54 -6.35 11.93 7.07
C LEU A 54 -6.09 10.46 7.38
N THR A 55 -5.56 10.14 8.57
CA THR A 55 -5.32 8.76 9.00
C THR A 55 -6.63 8.02 9.26
N LEU A 56 -7.59 8.65 9.96
CA LEU A 56 -8.92 8.08 10.19
C LEU A 56 -9.67 7.92 8.88
N TRP A 57 -9.65 8.93 8.00
CA TRP A 57 -10.20 8.82 6.65
C TRP A 57 -9.54 7.64 5.92
N HIS A 58 -8.21 7.53 5.96
CA HIS A 58 -7.50 6.41 5.37
C HIS A 58 -7.85 5.08 6.03
N LEU A 59 -8.28 4.99 7.29
CA LEU A 59 -8.68 3.76 8.01
C LEU A 59 -10.16 3.37 7.80
N PHE A 60 -11.06 4.33 7.61
CA PHE A 60 -12.49 4.08 7.39
C PHE A 60 -12.92 4.05 5.93
N ARG A 61 -12.04 4.48 5.03
CA ARG A 61 -12.28 4.41 3.59
C ARG A 61 -12.65 3.02 3.07
N ALA A 62 -13.63 3.00 2.16
CA ALA A 62 -14.06 1.78 1.49
C ALA A 62 -12.94 1.15 0.62
N PRO A 63 -12.90 -0.19 0.51
CA PRO A 63 -11.97 -0.89 -0.37
C PRO A 63 -12.22 -0.59 -1.85
N GLY A 64 -11.30 -1.05 -2.72
CA GLY A 64 -11.44 -0.95 -4.16
C GLY A 64 -12.77 -1.54 -4.65
N THR A 65 -13.29 -1.02 -5.77
CA THR A 65 -14.46 -1.57 -6.46
C THR A 65 -14.19 -1.86 -7.92
N ALA A 66 -12.97 -1.58 -8.39
CA ALA A 66 -12.61 -1.80 -9.77
C ALA A 66 -12.47 -3.29 -10.08
N GLU A 67 -12.49 -3.60 -11.36
CA GLU A 67 -12.23 -4.92 -11.89
C GLU A 67 -10.73 -5.17 -12.06
N LEU A 68 -10.35 -6.45 -12.16
CA LEU A 68 -9.00 -6.84 -12.59
C LEU A 68 -8.78 -6.40 -14.04
N ARG A 69 -7.59 -5.93 -14.34
CA ARG A 69 -7.18 -5.55 -15.69
C ARG A 69 -6.42 -6.70 -16.33
N VAL A 70 -6.60 -6.88 -17.63
CA VAL A 70 -5.90 -7.92 -18.41
C VAL A 70 -4.66 -7.31 -19.05
N ASP A 71 -3.51 -7.97 -18.91
CA ASP A 71 -2.31 -7.68 -19.69
C ASP A 71 -1.88 -8.93 -20.48
N PRO A 72 -2.25 -9.01 -21.77
CA PRO A 72 -1.88 -10.14 -22.63
C PRO A 72 -0.37 -10.31 -22.80
N GLY A 73 0.38 -9.19 -22.79
CA GLY A 73 1.83 -9.20 -23.03
C GLY A 73 2.61 -9.83 -21.87
N SER A 74 2.15 -9.63 -20.64
CA SER A 74 2.74 -10.26 -19.45
C SER A 74 2.00 -11.54 -19.00
N ARG A 75 0.97 -11.97 -19.74
CA ARG A 75 0.06 -13.07 -19.37
C ARG A 75 -0.39 -12.98 -17.92
N SER A 76 -0.96 -11.83 -17.55
CA SER A 76 -1.40 -11.62 -16.17
C SER A 76 -2.71 -10.85 -16.07
N PHE A 77 -3.46 -11.14 -15.01
CA PHE A 77 -4.51 -10.26 -14.52
C PHE A 77 -3.95 -9.43 -13.38
N PHE A 78 -4.08 -8.11 -13.44
CA PHE A 78 -3.46 -7.24 -12.46
C PHE A 78 -4.41 -6.21 -11.89
N SER A 79 -4.12 -5.78 -10.65
CA SER A 79 -4.74 -4.61 -10.05
C SER A 79 -3.73 -3.48 -9.96
N ALA A 80 -4.10 -2.32 -10.51
CA ALA A 80 -3.33 -1.10 -10.33
C ALA A 80 -3.38 -0.63 -8.86
N PRO A 81 -2.33 0.08 -8.39
CA PRO A 81 -2.39 0.83 -7.14
C PRO A 81 -3.44 1.93 -7.24
N ARG A 82 -4.11 2.21 -6.13
CA ARG A 82 -5.04 3.33 -6.03
C ARG A 82 -4.33 4.66 -6.27
N ARG A 83 -5.04 5.60 -6.89
CA ARG A 83 -4.54 6.96 -7.20
C ARG A 83 -4.34 7.87 -5.99
N LEU A 84 -4.75 7.44 -4.80
CA LEU A 84 -4.83 8.28 -3.61
C LEU A 84 -3.59 8.12 -2.73
N PRO A 85 -3.27 9.13 -1.90
CA PRO A 85 -2.07 9.12 -1.08
C PRO A 85 -2.04 7.88 -0.19
N THR A 86 -0.91 7.17 -0.22
CA THR A 86 -0.67 6.06 0.69
C THR A 86 -0.51 6.61 2.11
N LEU A 87 -0.90 5.82 3.10
CA LEU A 87 -0.66 6.16 4.51
C LEU A 87 0.81 6.51 4.77
N LEU A 88 1.74 5.84 4.09
CA LEU A 88 3.17 6.13 4.17
C LEU A 88 3.50 7.57 3.75
N ALA A 89 2.90 8.09 2.68
CA ALA A 89 3.14 9.47 2.26
C ALA A 89 2.65 10.48 3.32
N VAL A 90 1.46 10.25 3.88
CA VAL A 90 0.90 11.08 4.96
C VAL A 90 1.79 11.02 6.21
N LEU A 91 2.26 9.82 6.56
CA LEU A 91 3.19 9.59 7.67
C LEU A 91 4.54 10.29 7.44
N SER A 92 5.09 10.28 6.23
CA SER A 92 6.34 10.99 5.91
C SER A 92 6.19 12.49 6.15
N GLY A 93 5.08 13.10 5.71
CA GLY A 93 4.81 14.52 5.95
C GLY A 93 4.70 14.85 7.44
N TRP A 94 4.00 14.01 8.21
CA TRP A 94 3.90 14.16 9.66
C TRP A 94 5.23 14.02 10.39
N LEU A 95 6.04 13.02 10.03
CA LEU A 95 7.36 12.83 10.63
C LEU A 95 8.32 13.98 10.29
N ALA A 96 8.23 14.54 9.08
CA ALA A 96 9.00 15.72 8.70
C ALA A 96 8.60 16.94 9.54
N PHE A 97 7.29 17.15 9.77
CA PHE A 97 6.79 18.17 10.68
C PHE A 97 7.33 17.97 12.11
N GLN A 98 7.21 16.76 12.67
CA GLN A 98 7.66 16.44 14.03
C GLN A 98 9.18 16.59 14.20
N ALA A 99 9.97 16.30 13.16
CA ALA A 99 11.41 16.51 13.20
C ALA A 99 11.74 18.01 13.32
N VAL A 100 11.10 18.87 12.52
CA VAL A 100 11.33 20.33 12.57
C VAL A 100 10.83 20.93 13.87
N ASP A 101 9.61 20.57 14.28
CA ASP A 101 9.01 21.09 15.50
C ASP A 101 9.74 20.58 16.75
N GLY A 102 10.20 19.33 16.75
CA GLY A 102 11.03 18.77 17.81
C GLY A 102 12.32 19.56 17.99
N VAL A 103 13.09 19.82 16.92
CA VAL A 103 14.31 20.65 16.98
C VAL A 103 14.00 22.06 17.50
N ARG A 104 12.87 22.66 17.09
CA ARG A 104 12.44 23.99 17.54
C ARG A 104 12.16 24.06 19.04
N GLN A 105 11.60 22.99 19.59
CA GLN A 105 11.28 22.88 21.02
C GLN A 105 12.47 22.41 21.85
N ALA A 106 13.49 21.83 21.22
CA ALA A 106 14.50 21.06 21.92
C ALA A 106 15.48 21.85 22.79
N ASP A 107 15.51 23.18 22.75
CA ASP A 107 16.40 24.06 23.53
C ASP A 107 17.68 23.36 24.06
N GLU A 108 17.81 23.15 25.37
CA GLU A 108 18.86 22.29 25.98
C GLU A 108 18.38 20.84 26.30
N ASP A 109 17.12 20.52 26.02
CA ASP A 109 16.55 19.20 26.25
C ASP A 109 17.01 18.18 25.19
N ARG A 110 18.03 17.41 25.59
CA ARG A 110 18.61 16.32 24.79
C ARG A 110 17.58 15.26 24.38
N VAL A 111 16.50 15.06 25.14
CA VAL A 111 15.47 14.07 24.81
C VAL A 111 14.68 14.51 23.59
N LEU A 112 14.30 15.79 23.51
CA LEU A 112 13.60 16.35 22.35
C LEU A 112 14.47 16.33 21.10
N VAL A 113 15.77 16.62 21.22
CA VAL A 113 16.73 16.47 20.11
C VAL A 113 16.75 15.02 19.60
N LEU A 114 16.84 14.04 20.51
CA LEU A 114 16.87 12.63 20.14
C LEU A 114 15.59 12.18 19.44
N LEU A 115 14.42 12.60 19.94
CA LEU A 115 13.11 12.29 19.32
C LEU A 115 12.99 12.92 17.94
N ALA A 116 13.45 14.15 17.76
CA ALA A 116 13.45 14.82 16.46
C ALA A 116 14.37 14.11 15.46
N ALA A 117 15.57 13.70 15.89
CA ALA A 117 16.50 12.91 15.07
C ALA A 117 15.90 11.55 14.68
N LEU A 118 15.23 10.87 15.61
CA LEU A 118 14.54 9.61 15.33
C LEU A 118 13.38 9.82 14.34
N ALA A 119 12.58 10.87 14.52
CA ALA A 119 11.51 11.21 13.58
C ALA A 119 12.05 11.48 12.17
N ALA A 120 13.16 12.22 12.05
CA ALA A 120 13.85 12.46 10.79
C ALA A 120 14.35 11.16 10.15
N LEU A 121 14.97 10.26 10.93
CA LEU A 121 15.43 8.96 10.46
C LEU A 121 14.27 8.10 9.93
N VAL A 122 13.18 7.98 10.68
CA VAL A 122 11.99 7.23 10.25
C VAL A 122 11.36 7.89 9.02
N CYS A 123 11.34 9.22 8.95
CA CYS A 123 10.90 9.96 7.77
C CYS A 123 11.70 9.55 6.53
N VAL A 124 13.03 9.63 6.59
CA VAL A 124 13.93 9.23 5.48
C VAL A 124 13.67 7.77 5.07
N MET A 125 13.58 6.86 6.03
CA MET A 125 13.29 5.45 5.75
C MET A 125 11.93 5.25 5.07
N SER A 126 10.89 5.94 5.53
CA SER A 126 9.55 5.88 4.94
C SER A 126 9.51 6.39 3.49
N VAL A 127 10.28 7.44 3.20
CA VAL A 127 10.45 8.00 1.85
C VAL A 127 11.15 7.01 0.95
N LEU A 128 12.28 6.42 1.38
CA LEU A 128 13.02 5.44 0.59
C LEU A 128 12.19 4.20 0.25
N VAL A 129 11.39 3.71 1.20
CA VAL A 129 10.45 2.60 0.97
C VAL A 129 9.38 3.00 -0.06
N SER A 130 8.79 4.19 0.09
CA SER A 130 7.76 4.69 -0.83
C SER A 130 8.30 5.02 -2.22
N TRP A 131 9.58 5.33 -2.35
CA TRP A 131 10.19 5.75 -3.62
C TRP A 131 10.40 4.59 -4.59
N SER A 132 10.62 3.40 -4.04
CA SER A 132 11.06 2.22 -4.77
C SER A 132 9.97 1.18 -4.98
N ARG A 133 8.79 1.35 -4.34
CA ARG A 133 7.76 0.31 -4.28
C ARG A 133 6.36 0.90 -4.37
N VAL A 134 5.56 0.30 -5.24
CA VAL A 134 4.11 0.48 -5.31
C VAL A 134 3.39 -0.82 -4.89
N PRO A 135 2.24 -0.72 -4.21
CA PRO A 135 1.36 -1.85 -3.99
C PRO A 135 0.81 -2.30 -5.34
N PHE A 136 1.03 -3.56 -5.68
CA PHE A 136 0.62 -4.12 -6.95
C PHE A 136 0.33 -5.60 -6.75
N VAL A 137 -0.64 -6.14 -7.48
CA VAL A 137 -0.91 -7.57 -7.49
C VAL A 137 -1.12 -7.99 -8.93
N ALA A 138 -0.39 -9.01 -9.35
CA ALA A 138 -0.61 -9.72 -10.58
C ALA A 138 -0.89 -11.20 -10.29
N VAL A 139 -1.95 -11.71 -10.89
CA VAL A 139 -2.32 -13.11 -10.99
C VAL A 139 -1.72 -13.61 -12.30
N THR A 140 -0.81 -14.57 -12.23
CA THR A 140 -0.11 -15.16 -13.37
C THR A 140 -0.36 -16.67 -13.44
N PRO A 141 -0.05 -17.34 -14.55
CA PRO A 141 -0.13 -18.80 -14.66
C PRO A 141 0.66 -19.54 -13.57
N GLU A 142 1.78 -18.98 -13.13
CA GLU A 142 2.67 -19.58 -12.14
C GLU A 142 2.21 -19.33 -10.70
N GLY A 143 1.53 -18.21 -10.43
CA GLY A 143 1.07 -17.88 -9.09
C GLY A 143 0.60 -16.44 -8.92
N LEU A 144 0.80 -15.92 -7.71
CA LEU A 144 0.53 -14.54 -7.35
C LEU A 144 1.83 -13.77 -7.19
N SER A 145 1.95 -12.65 -7.90
CA SER A 145 3.04 -11.69 -7.78
C SER A 145 2.56 -10.46 -7.03
N ILE A 146 3.24 -10.10 -5.94
CA ILE A 146 2.89 -9.00 -5.06
C ILE A 146 4.00 -7.96 -5.06
N GLY A 147 3.64 -6.71 -5.37
CA GLY A 147 4.51 -5.54 -5.44
C GLY A 147 5.08 -5.30 -6.83
N ALA A 148 5.33 -4.03 -7.14
CA ALA A 148 6.01 -3.59 -8.36
C ALA A 148 6.92 -2.39 -8.03
N PRO A 149 7.94 -2.06 -8.85
CA PRO A 149 8.31 -2.68 -10.13
C PRO A 149 9.01 -4.04 -9.99
N ARG A 150 9.65 -4.30 -8.84
CA ARG A 150 10.19 -5.63 -8.50
C ARG A 150 9.21 -6.35 -7.57
N PRO A 151 8.84 -7.61 -7.86
CA PRO A 151 7.96 -8.37 -6.98
C PRO A 151 8.63 -8.57 -5.62
N GLN A 152 7.92 -8.18 -4.56
CA GLN A 152 8.35 -8.37 -3.18
C GLN A 152 8.14 -9.82 -2.74
N ALA A 153 7.11 -10.44 -3.29
CA ALA A 153 6.69 -11.79 -3.02
C ALA A 153 6.13 -12.42 -4.30
N VAL A 154 6.55 -13.66 -4.58
CA VAL A 154 5.93 -14.53 -5.57
C VAL A 154 5.44 -15.78 -4.82
N VAL A 155 4.14 -16.03 -4.91
CA VAL A 155 3.44 -17.14 -4.24
C VAL A 155 2.95 -18.10 -5.31
N PRO A 156 3.65 -19.22 -5.56
CA PRO A 156 3.21 -20.19 -6.55
C PRO A 156 1.88 -20.83 -6.15
N TRP A 157 1.04 -21.19 -7.12
CA TRP A 157 -0.27 -21.79 -6.85
C TRP A 157 -0.19 -23.05 -5.97
N VAL A 158 0.85 -23.87 -6.16
CA VAL A 158 1.07 -25.12 -5.39
C VAL A 158 1.29 -24.88 -3.88
N THR A 159 1.62 -23.65 -3.50
CA THR A 159 1.88 -23.28 -2.10
C THR A 159 0.64 -22.79 -1.37
N LEU A 160 -0.43 -22.46 -2.10
CA LEU A 160 -1.68 -22.00 -1.52
C LEU A 160 -2.47 -23.21 -1.00
N ASP A 161 -3.06 -23.03 0.18
CA ASP A 161 -4.06 -23.98 0.69
C ASP A 161 -5.30 -23.99 -0.21
N GLN A 162 -5.97 -25.15 -0.33
CA GLN A 162 -7.22 -25.29 -1.10
C GLN A 162 -8.33 -24.40 -0.55
N GLN A 163 -8.30 -24.11 0.75
CA GLN A 163 -9.25 -23.20 1.41
C GLN A 163 -8.78 -21.73 1.43
N ALA A 164 -7.58 -21.44 0.89
CA ALA A 164 -7.05 -20.09 0.83
C ALA A 164 -7.51 -19.34 -0.43
N PRO A 165 -7.71 -18.01 -0.32
CA PRO A 165 -7.68 -17.22 0.92
C PRO A 165 -9.01 -17.29 1.69
N ALA A 166 -8.93 -17.14 3.01
CA ALA A 166 -10.13 -17.01 3.84
C ALA A 166 -10.85 -15.68 3.52
N ARG A 167 -12.17 -15.74 3.34
CA ARG A 167 -12.97 -14.52 3.17
C ARG A 167 -13.00 -13.81 4.53
N PRO A 168 -12.67 -12.51 4.59
CA PRO A 168 -12.73 -11.79 5.85
C PRO A 168 -14.18 -11.77 6.34
N PRO A 169 -14.45 -12.11 7.63
CA PRO A 169 -15.81 -12.27 8.13
C PRO A 169 -16.65 -10.98 8.02
N ASN A 170 -16.00 -9.82 8.05
CA ASN A 170 -16.68 -8.52 8.08
C ASN A 170 -16.50 -7.71 6.79
N GLY A 171 -15.80 -8.21 5.77
CA GLY A 171 -15.55 -7.47 4.52
C GLY A 171 -14.71 -6.18 4.65
N ILE A 172 -14.28 -5.80 5.86
CA ILE A 172 -13.54 -4.57 6.17
C ILE A 172 -12.02 -4.81 6.25
N ASP A 173 -11.54 -6.02 5.97
CA ASP A 173 -10.12 -6.31 6.13
C ASP A 173 -9.25 -5.50 5.17
N THR A 174 -8.29 -4.80 5.76
CA THR A 174 -7.31 -3.95 5.08
C THR A 174 -6.27 -4.76 4.33
N VAL A 175 -6.11 -6.03 4.71
CA VAL A 175 -5.15 -6.98 4.20
C VAL A 175 -5.82 -8.32 3.92
N LEU A 176 -5.51 -8.91 2.78
CA LEU A 176 -5.90 -10.28 2.49
C LEU A 176 -4.78 -11.23 2.92
N ARG A 177 -5.07 -12.10 3.87
CA ARG A 177 -4.11 -13.11 4.36
C ARG A 177 -4.15 -14.34 3.45
N LEU A 178 -3.01 -14.67 2.85
CA LEU A 178 -2.84 -15.91 2.10
C LEU A 178 -2.32 -17.00 3.06
N THR A 179 -3.07 -18.09 3.20
CA THR A 179 -2.59 -19.27 3.93
C THR A 179 -1.71 -20.08 2.99
N VAL A 180 -0.44 -20.16 3.34
CA VAL A 180 0.58 -20.84 2.53
C VAL A 180 1.04 -22.09 3.28
N THR A 181 0.83 -23.26 2.68
CA THR A 181 1.18 -24.56 3.25
C THR A 181 2.68 -24.85 3.12
N ARG A 182 3.32 -24.33 2.06
CA ARG A 182 4.73 -24.53 1.72
C ARG A 182 5.48 -23.21 1.55
N PRO A 183 5.79 -22.48 2.63
CA PRO A 183 6.47 -21.19 2.56
C PRO A 183 7.86 -21.27 1.93
N GLU A 184 8.53 -22.43 1.98
CA GLU A 184 9.86 -22.68 1.40
C GLU A 184 9.91 -22.56 -0.12
N LEU A 185 8.78 -22.77 -0.81
CA LEU A 185 8.67 -22.64 -2.27
C LEU A 185 8.37 -21.20 -2.71
N THR A 186 8.16 -20.29 -1.75
CA THR A 186 7.83 -18.90 -2.07
C THR A 186 9.08 -18.05 -2.17
N ARG A 187 9.14 -17.20 -3.21
CA ARG A 187 10.27 -16.28 -3.39
C ARG A 187 9.94 -14.95 -2.73
N ARG A 188 10.75 -14.54 -1.75
CA ARG A 188 10.60 -13.27 -1.04
C ARG A 188 11.88 -12.47 -1.03
N ALA A 189 11.77 -11.15 -1.11
CA ALA A 189 12.90 -10.25 -1.04
C ALA A 189 13.07 -9.65 0.38
N GLY A 190 14.27 -9.78 0.93
CA GLY A 190 14.70 -9.12 2.17
C GLY A 190 14.05 -9.64 3.46
N TRP A 191 13.95 -8.78 4.47
CA TRP A 191 13.46 -9.10 5.83
C TRP A 191 12.01 -9.61 5.91
N TRP A 192 11.25 -9.55 4.81
CA TRP A 192 9.87 -10.05 4.72
C TRP A 192 9.77 -11.58 4.60
N ALA A 193 10.91 -12.29 4.46
CA ALA A 193 10.96 -13.75 4.29
C ALA A 193 10.19 -14.55 5.36
N ARG A 194 10.11 -14.05 6.60
CA ARG A 194 9.51 -14.79 7.74
C ARG A 194 8.09 -14.36 8.13
N LYS A 195 7.52 -13.32 7.51
CA LYS A 195 6.19 -12.80 7.89
C LYS A 195 5.05 -13.56 7.20
N PRO A 196 3.80 -13.54 7.70
CA PRO A 196 2.68 -14.07 6.93
C PRO A 196 2.50 -13.33 5.60
N PHE A 197 1.92 -14.00 4.60
CA PHE A 197 1.62 -13.36 3.31
C PHE A 197 0.39 -12.47 3.44
N PHE A 198 0.60 -11.16 3.30
CA PHE A 198 -0.46 -10.17 3.28
C PHE A 198 -0.47 -9.45 1.94
N VAL A 199 -1.63 -9.42 1.32
CA VAL A 199 -1.89 -8.60 0.14
C VAL A 199 -2.59 -7.31 0.62
N PRO A 200 -2.01 -6.11 0.40
CA PRO A 200 -2.60 -4.85 0.86
C PRO A 200 -3.78 -4.43 -0.02
N VAL A 201 -4.91 -5.14 0.08
CA VAL A 201 -6.09 -4.95 -0.79
C VAL A 201 -6.68 -3.55 -0.72
N ARG A 202 -6.48 -2.84 0.40
CA ARG A 202 -6.93 -1.45 0.58
C ARG A 202 -6.22 -0.44 -0.34
N GLU A 203 -4.99 -0.76 -0.71
CA GLU A 203 -4.15 0.06 -1.58
C GLU A 203 -4.33 -0.29 -3.07
N LEU A 204 -5.14 -1.30 -3.37
CA LEU A 204 -5.44 -1.77 -4.72
C LEU A 204 -6.79 -1.22 -5.20
N GLU A 205 -6.90 -0.98 -6.51
CA GLU A 205 -8.18 -0.56 -7.11
C GLU A 205 -9.21 -1.69 -7.14
N VAL A 206 -8.77 -2.96 -7.20
CA VAL A 206 -9.63 -4.13 -7.30
C VAL A 206 -10.51 -4.34 -6.06
N ALA A 207 -11.72 -4.83 -6.26
CA ALA A 207 -12.56 -5.31 -5.17
C ALA A 207 -11.90 -6.50 -4.42
N PRO A 208 -11.72 -6.44 -3.08
CA PRO A 208 -11.10 -7.52 -2.33
C PRO A 208 -11.84 -8.86 -2.50
N ALA A 209 -13.17 -8.83 -2.52
CA ALA A 209 -13.99 -10.01 -2.76
C ALA A 209 -13.72 -10.62 -4.14
N LEU A 210 -13.65 -9.78 -5.19
CA LEU A 210 -13.32 -10.25 -6.54
C LEU A 210 -11.95 -10.92 -6.59
N LEU A 211 -10.94 -10.34 -5.93
CA LEU A 211 -9.60 -10.92 -5.85
C LEU A 211 -9.60 -12.26 -5.09
N VAL A 212 -10.32 -12.35 -3.98
CA VAL A 212 -10.49 -13.60 -3.21
C VAL A 212 -11.14 -14.68 -4.04
N ASP A 213 -12.27 -14.36 -4.67
CA ASP A 213 -13.04 -15.29 -5.47
C ASP A 213 -12.22 -15.79 -6.68
N ALA A 214 -11.48 -14.89 -7.34
CA ALA A 214 -10.57 -15.25 -8.42
C ALA A 214 -9.44 -16.19 -7.98
N ILE A 215 -8.79 -15.90 -6.84
CA ILE A 215 -7.74 -16.78 -6.31
C ILE A 215 -8.30 -18.17 -5.99
N ARG A 216 -9.46 -18.23 -5.33
CA ARG A 216 -10.14 -19.50 -5.02
C ARG A 216 -10.49 -20.27 -6.29
N TYR A 217 -11.01 -19.59 -7.30
CA TYR A 217 -11.35 -20.19 -8.58
C TYR A 217 -10.12 -20.88 -9.22
N TYR A 218 -8.98 -20.19 -9.30
CA TYR A 218 -7.75 -20.76 -9.87
C TYR A 218 -7.08 -21.81 -8.99
N VAL A 219 -7.26 -21.74 -7.67
CA VAL A 219 -6.85 -22.82 -6.76
C VAL A 219 -7.66 -24.09 -7.06
N ALA A 220 -8.97 -23.97 -7.25
CA ALA A 220 -9.88 -25.08 -7.54
C ALA A 220 -9.78 -25.63 -8.97
N HIS A 221 -9.46 -24.79 -9.97
CA HIS A 221 -9.41 -25.15 -11.39
C HIS A 221 -7.99 -24.96 -11.96
N PRO A 222 -7.03 -25.87 -11.65
CA PRO A 222 -5.66 -25.76 -12.11
C PRO A 222 -5.51 -25.72 -13.64
N GLU A 223 -6.41 -26.36 -14.37
CA GLU A 223 -6.45 -26.43 -15.83
C GLU A 223 -6.63 -25.06 -16.50
N HIS A 224 -7.24 -24.10 -15.81
CA HIS A 224 -7.45 -22.75 -16.34
C HIS A 224 -6.26 -21.80 -16.12
N ARG A 225 -5.30 -22.18 -15.27
CA ARG A 225 -4.16 -21.30 -14.92
C ARG A 225 -3.32 -20.92 -16.13
N ALA A 226 -3.13 -21.85 -17.07
CA ALA A 226 -2.36 -21.60 -18.28
C ALA A 226 -2.96 -20.52 -19.19
N ALA A 227 -4.27 -20.28 -19.07
CA ALA A 227 -5.00 -19.26 -19.84
C ALA A 227 -5.04 -17.89 -19.14
N ILE A 228 -4.48 -17.77 -17.92
CA ILE A 228 -4.44 -16.50 -17.20
C ILE A 228 -3.75 -15.42 -18.04
N GLY A 229 -4.36 -14.24 -18.10
CA GLY A 229 -3.89 -13.11 -18.90
C GLY A 229 -4.50 -13.01 -20.29
N THR A 230 -5.35 -13.94 -20.72
CA THR A 230 -6.12 -13.79 -21.96
C THR A 230 -7.48 -13.11 -21.71
N PRO A 231 -8.02 -12.35 -22.68
CA PRO A 231 -9.36 -11.76 -22.57
C PRO A 231 -10.46 -12.81 -22.42
N GLU A 232 -10.33 -13.95 -23.07
CA GLU A 232 -11.32 -15.04 -23.07
C GLU A 232 -11.40 -15.69 -21.69
N GLU A 233 -10.24 -15.94 -21.06
CA GLU A 233 -10.18 -16.48 -19.71
C GLU A 233 -10.72 -15.47 -18.70
N TYR A 234 -10.48 -14.18 -18.91
CA TYR A 234 -11.07 -13.15 -18.05
C TYR A 234 -12.60 -13.11 -18.15
N ALA A 235 -13.15 -13.24 -19.36
CA ALA A 235 -14.59 -13.32 -19.57
C ALA A 235 -15.19 -14.57 -18.91
N ARG A 236 -14.53 -15.73 -19.05
CA ARG A 236 -14.92 -16.98 -18.38
C ARG A 236 -14.92 -16.83 -16.86
N LEU A 237 -13.84 -16.28 -16.30
CA LEU A 237 -13.73 -16.02 -14.87
C LEU A 237 -14.91 -15.17 -14.39
N ARG A 238 -15.22 -14.07 -15.09
CA ARG A 238 -16.36 -13.22 -14.73
C ARG A 238 -17.69 -13.96 -14.75
N GLN A 239 -17.92 -14.80 -15.76
CA GLN A 239 -19.13 -15.62 -15.84
C GLN A 239 -19.21 -16.60 -14.67
N ALA A 240 -18.12 -17.33 -14.37
CA ALA A 240 -18.06 -18.27 -13.26
C ALA A 240 -18.31 -17.58 -11.90
N LEU A 241 -17.73 -16.40 -11.69
CA LEU A 241 -17.90 -15.63 -10.44
C LEU A 241 -19.29 -15.00 -10.30
N THR A 242 -20.02 -14.80 -11.40
CA THR A 242 -21.39 -14.29 -11.38
C THR A 242 -22.39 -15.42 -11.16
N ALA A 243 -22.14 -16.61 -11.73
CA ALA A 243 -23.00 -17.79 -11.58
C ALA A 243 -22.94 -18.42 -10.18
N GLY A 244 -21.84 -18.22 -9.45
CA GLY A 244 -21.67 -18.73 -8.08
C GLY A 244 -22.16 -17.80 -6.97
N ARG A 245 -22.83 -16.69 -7.31
CA ARG A 245 -23.44 -15.74 -6.35
C ARG A 245 -24.95 -15.86 -6.38
#